data_AF-L0L0V5-F1
#
_entry.id   AF-L0L0V5-F1
#
_cell.length_a   1.000
_cell.length_b   1.000
_cell.length_c   1.000
_cell.angle_alpha   90.00
_cell.angle_beta   90.00
_cell.angle_gamma   90.00
#
_symmetry.space_group_name_H-M   'P 1'
#
loop_
_entity.id
_entity.type
_entity.pdbx_description
1 polymer ?
#
loop_
_entity_poly.entity_id
_entity_poly.type
_entity_poly.pdbx_seq_one_letter_code
_entity_poly.pdbx_strand_id
1 'polypeptide(L)' 'MDEEEAEMEEFMEDMRSEELIQVCPVCGNPELYYEVGGVEGLYHCKNCGYIGAFVIDANKEMMELIQKEYNATARDAE' A
#
# COMPACT_ATOMS: atom_id res chain seq x y z
N MET A 1 -0.48 1.56 -38.05
CA MET A 1 -0.58 1.93 -36.64
C MET A 1 -1.54 3.09 -36.64
N ASP A 2 -2.80 2.76 -36.43
CA ASP A 2 -3.88 3.71 -36.36
C ASP A 2 -3.70 4.55 -35.09
N GLU A 3 -3.97 5.85 -35.17
CA GLU A 3 -3.74 6.81 -34.07
C GLU A 3 -4.48 6.37 -32.78
N GLU A 4 -5.65 5.76 -32.93
CA GLU A 4 -6.45 5.15 -31.84
C GLU A 4 -5.69 4.03 -31.09
N GLU A 5 -4.89 3.23 -31.79
CA GLU A 5 -4.17 2.09 -31.19
C GLU A 5 -2.97 2.57 -30.37
N ALA A 6 -2.33 3.68 -30.79
CA ALA A 6 -1.26 4.33 -30.04
C ALA A 6 -1.78 5.03 -28.76
N GLU A 7 -2.95 5.69 -28.83
CA GLU A 7 -3.59 6.29 -27.64
C GLU A 7 -3.98 5.22 -26.61
N MET A 8 -4.45 4.06 -27.06
CA MET A 8 -4.77 2.93 -26.18
C MET A 8 -3.53 2.30 -25.54
N GLU A 9 -2.41 2.21 -26.26
CA GLU A 9 -1.14 1.73 -25.73
C GLU A 9 -0.56 2.68 -24.68
N GLU A 10 -0.58 4.00 -24.93
CA GLU A 10 -0.12 5.02 -23.98
C GLU A 10 -0.92 4.99 -22.67
N PHE A 11 -2.24 4.89 -22.75
CA PHE A 11 -3.11 4.76 -21.58
C PHE A 11 -2.83 3.46 -20.78
N MET A 12 -2.59 2.34 -21.47
CA MET A 12 -2.20 1.09 -20.82
C MET A 12 -0.79 1.13 -20.23
N GLU A 13 0.14 1.90 -20.78
CA GLU A 13 1.46 2.12 -20.20
C GLU A 13 1.39 2.96 -18.93
N ASP A 14 0.57 4.01 -18.90
CA ASP A 14 0.37 4.84 -17.71
C ASP A 14 -0.22 4.03 -16.54
N MET A 15 -1.28 3.24 -16.80
CA MET A 15 -1.85 2.32 -15.80
C MET A 15 -0.88 1.23 -15.32
N ARG A 16 0.08 0.81 -16.16
CA ARG A 16 1.09 -0.20 -15.81
C ARG A 16 2.32 0.41 -15.12
N SER A 17 2.46 1.74 -15.14
CA SER A 17 3.64 2.44 -14.63
C SER A 17 3.50 2.89 -13.19
N GLU A 18 2.32 2.73 -12.58
CA GLU A 18 2.16 3.01 -11.16
C GLU A 18 2.90 1.94 -10.33
N GLU A 19 4.06 2.30 -9.79
CA GLU A 19 4.81 1.44 -8.87
C GLU A 19 3.95 1.15 -7.62
N LEU A 20 3.52 -0.11 -7.49
CA LEU A 20 2.82 -0.59 -6.31
C LEU A 20 3.82 -1.01 -5.24
N ILE A 21 3.57 -0.56 -4.00
CA ILE A 21 4.33 -0.93 -2.82
C ILE A 21 3.40 -1.57 -1.78
N GLN A 22 3.89 -2.62 -1.11
CA GLN A 22 3.19 -3.25 0.00
C GLN A 22 3.24 -2.38 1.24
N VAL A 23 2.08 -1.99 1.75
CA VAL A 23 1.94 -1.12 2.91
C VAL A 23 1.06 -1.73 3.99
N CYS A 24 1.25 -1.27 5.22
CA CYS A 24 0.43 -1.63 6.36
C CYS A 24 -1.04 -1.19 6.14
N PRO A 25 -2.04 -2.06 6.37
CA PRO A 25 -3.44 -1.71 6.20
C PRO A 25 -3.97 -0.71 7.24
N VAL A 26 -3.23 -0.48 8.32
CA VAL A 26 -3.64 0.43 9.41
C VAL A 26 -3.07 1.82 9.22
N CYS A 27 -1.76 1.94 8.99
CA CYS A 27 -1.09 3.24 8.96
C CYS A 27 -0.40 3.57 7.63
N GLY A 28 -0.51 2.71 6.62
CA GLY A 28 0.08 2.94 5.29
C GLY A 28 1.61 2.96 5.27
N ASN A 29 2.28 2.50 6.34
CA ASN A 29 3.74 2.44 6.39
C ASN A 29 4.25 1.15 5.69
N PRO A 30 5.26 1.22 4.81
CA PRO A 30 5.81 0.05 4.10
C PRO A 30 6.76 -0.81 4.96
N GLU A 31 7.15 -0.37 6.16
CA GLU A 31 8.03 -1.12 7.05
C GLU A 31 7.30 -2.25 7.77
N LEU A 32 7.10 -3.34 7.02
CA LEU A 32 6.58 -4.60 7.49
C LEU A 32 7.69 -5.64 7.62
N TYR A 33 7.58 -6.54 8.58
CA TYR A 33 8.41 -7.74 8.64
C TYR A 33 7.54 -8.97 8.87
N TYR A 34 8.02 -10.10 8.38
CA TYR A 34 7.29 -11.36 8.46
C TYR A 34 7.69 -12.09 9.74
N GLU A 35 6.75 -12.24 10.67
CA GLU A 35 6.89 -13.09 11.83
C GLU A 35 6.48 -14.52 11.46
N VAL A 36 7.42 -15.46 11.56
CA VAL A 36 7.17 -16.88 11.32
C VAL A 36 7.10 -17.64 12.64
N GLY A 37 5.99 -18.35 12.86
CA GLY A 37 5.79 -19.19 14.04
C GLY A 37 4.89 -20.39 13.74
N GLY A 38 5.49 -21.58 13.56
CA GLY A 38 4.73 -22.78 13.24
C GLY A 38 4.35 -22.89 11.76
N VAL A 39 3.05 -23.03 11.45
CA VAL A 39 2.53 -23.35 10.10
C VAL A 39 2.26 -22.10 9.25
N GLU A 40 1.98 -20.96 9.87
CA GLU A 40 1.65 -19.70 9.19
C GLU A 40 2.54 -18.56 9.71
N GLY A 41 2.80 -17.58 8.87
CA GLY A 41 3.47 -16.34 9.27
C GLY A 41 2.58 -15.13 9.02
N LEU A 42 2.75 -14.11 9.86
CA LEU A 42 1.99 -12.87 9.86
C LEU A 42 2.90 -11.69 9.59
N TYR A 43 2.36 -10.64 8.98
CA TYR A 43 3.05 -9.37 8.82
C TYR A 43 2.92 -8.56 10.11
N HIS A 44 4.04 -8.05 10.60
CA HIS A 44 4.09 -7.09 11.69
C HIS A 44 4.61 -5.74 11.18
N CYS A 45 3.84 -4.68 11.40
CA CYS A 45 4.24 -3.30 11.11
C CYS A 45 5.08 -2.69 12.24
N LYS A 46 6.25 -2.15 11.90
CA LYS A 46 7.14 -1.49 12.87
C LYS A 46 6.62 -0.14 13.38
N ASN A 47 5.67 0.46 12.67
CA ASN A 47 5.22 1.83 12.94
C ASN A 47 4.01 1.88 13.89
N CYS A 48 2.95 1.09 13.61
CA CYS A 48 1.73 1.09 14.42
C CYS A 48 1.52 -0.21 15.23
N GLY A 49 2.35 -1.24 15.03
CA GLY A 49 2.21 -2.53 15.71
C GLY A 49 1.09 -3.43 15.15
N TYR A 50 0.57 -3.14 13.95
CA TYR A 50 -0.33 -4.07 13.25
C TYR A 50 0.30 -5.45 13.12
N ILE A 51 -0.43 -6.51 13.47
CA ILE A 51 -0.05 -7.91 13.25
C ILE A 51 -1.21 -8.61 12.52
N GLY A 52 -0.96 -9.14 11.33
CA GLY A 52 -1.99 -9.86 10.58
C GLY A 52 -1.53 -10.43 9.24
N ALA A 53 -2.44 -11.15 8.58
CA ALA A 53 -2.13 -11.86 7.33
C ALA A 53 -2.23 -10.97 6.07
N PHE A 54 -2.68 -9.72 6.22
CA PHE A 54 -3.01 -8.85 5.09
C PHE A 54 -2.06 -7.66 4.96
N VAL A 55 -1.76 -7.31 3.72
CA VAL A 55 -1.04 -6.11 3.29
C VAL A 55 -1.78 -5.49 2.11
N ILE A 56 -1.57 -4.21 1.85
CA ILE A 56 -2.20 -3.50 0.72
C ILE A 56 -1.11 -3.21 -0.31
N ASP A 57 -1.34 -3.59 -1.57
CA ASP A 57 -0.57 -3.07 -2.70
C ASP A 57 -1.11 -1.67 -3.04
N ALA A 58 -0.34 -0.63 -2.72
CA ALA A 58 -0.75 0.75 -2.89
C ALA A 58 0.20 1.46 -3.85
N ASN A 59 -0.36 2.29 -4.75
CA ASN A 59 0.42 3.32 -5.42
C ASN A 59 0.77 4.43 -4.40
N LYS A 60 1.58 5.40 -4.83
CA LYS A 60 2.01 6.51 -3.98
C LYS A 60 0.83 7.31 -3.42
N GLU A 61 -0.16 7.63 -4.25
CA GLU A 61 -1.33 8.41 -3.84
C GLU A 61 -2.13 7.69 -2.75
N MET A 62 -2.42 6.40 -2.94
CA MET A 62 -3.15 5.59 -1.96
C MET A 62 -2.38 5.47 -0.65
N MET A 63 -1.07 5.24 -0.70
CA MET A 63 -0.22 5.20 0.49
C MET A 63 -0.31 6.52 1.29
N GLU A 64 -0.21 7.67 0.61
CA GLU A 64 -0.30 8.99 1.25
C GLU A 64 -1.68 9.24 1.87
N LEU A 65 -2.76 8.79 1.23
CA LEU A 65 -4.13 8.89 1.76
C LEU A 65 -4.31 8.09 3.06
N ILE A 66 -3.84 6.83 3.09
CA ILE A 66 -3.92 5.98 4.29
C ILE A 66 -3.13 6.61 5.45
N GLN A 67 -1.91 7.09 5.17
CA GLN A 67 -1.08 7.75 6.18
C GLN A 67 -1.74 9.03 6.72
N LYS A 68 -2.35 9.82 5.84
CA LYS A 68 -3.05 11.04 6.23
C LYS A 68 -4.24 10.75 7.13
N GLU A 69 -5.06 9.76 6.79
CA GLU A 69 -6.21 9.34 7.61
C GLU A 69 -5.75 8.89 8.99
N TYR A 70 -4.76 7.98 9.05
CA TYR A 70 -4.18 7.51 10.31
C TYR A 70 -3.72 8.66 11.22
N ASN A 71 -2.97 9.61 10.66
CA ASN A 71 -2.46 10.77 11.39
C ASN A 71 -3.55 11.75 11.84
N ALA A 72 -4.66 11.86 11.10
CA ALA A 72 -5.80 12.68 11.51
C ALA A 72 -6.49 12.06 12.73
N THR A 73 -6.81 10.76 12.66
CA THR A 73 -7.44 10.04 13.78
C THR A 73 -6.56 9.96 15.03
N ALA A 74 -5.24 9.85 14.89
CA ALA A 74 -4.33 9.80 16.03
C ALA A 74 -4.35 11.10 16.87
N ARG A 75 -4.59 12.26 16.22
CA ARG A 75 -4.61 13.56 16.88
C ARG A 75 -5.93 13.86 17.60
N ASP A 76 -7.00 13.17 17.24
CA ASP A 76 -8.32 13.31 17.87
C ASP A 76 -8.48 12.44 19.14
N ALA A 77 -7.48 11.59 19.44
CA ALA A 77 -7.45 10.72 20.61
C ALA A 77 -6.69 11.31 21.82
N GLU A 78 -6.08 12.48 21.68
CA GLU A 78 -5.40 13.27 22.73
C GLU A 78 -6.27 14.45 23.21
#